data_AF-A0A8T3KWN5-F1
#
_entry.id   AF-A0A8T3KWN5-F1
#
_cell.length_a   1.000
_cell.length_b   1.000
_cell.length_c   1.000
_cell.angle_alpha   90.00
_cell.angle_beta   90.00
_cell.angle_gamma   90.00
#
_symmetry.space_group_name_H-M   'P 1'
#
loop_
_entity.id
_entity.type
_entity.pdbx_description
1 polymer ?
#
loop_
_entity_poly.entity_id
_entity_poly.type
_entity_poly.pdbx_seq_one_letter_code
_entity_poly.pdbx_strand_id
1 'polypeptide(L)'
;MRNLAALVFVGGLAFLLLVIFNQFDFAQAPMLVGQGILADAPDRVGAANIVTAVVLGYRGIDTLGEISILFAASAAAGLVLGRRRTDARRDPPGGFILRSGVALLFPLMLVVGFYIILHGHLTPGGGFQGGVILAAAFFLPLLARPETPINHAGLSIVEGGAGAEWHLL
;
A
#
# COMPACT_ATOMS: atom_id res chain seq x y z
N MET A 1 -21.03 -12.72 -32.74
CA MET A 1 -21.32 -13.75 -31.72
C MET A 1 -20.51 -13.57 -30.43
N ARG A 2 -19.16 -13.42 -30.49
CA ARG A 2 -18.32 -13.20 -29.30
C ARG A 2 -18.74 -12.02 -28.39
N ASN A 3 -19.08 -10.87 -28.98
CA ASN A 3 -19.50 -9.69 -28.20
C ASN A 3 -20.89 -9.88 -27.57
N LEU A 4 -21.76 -10.67 -28.19
CA LEU A 4 -23.12 -10.93 -27.70
C LEU A 4 -23.09 -11.92 -26.53
N ALA A 5 -22.26 -12.96 -26.62
CA ALA A 5 -21.99 -13.87 -25.51
C ALA A 5 -21.36 -13.15 -24.31
N ALA A 6 -20.41 -12.23 -24.54
CA ALA A 6 -19.81 -11.43 -23.47
C ALA A 6 -20.85 -10.50 -22.80
N LEU A 7 -21.72 -9.85 -23.58
CA LEU A 7 -22.79 -9.01 -23.03
C LEU A 7 -23.79 -9.81 -22.20
N VAL A 8 -24.19 -11.00 -22.67
CA VAL A 8 -25.08 -11.90 -21.92
C VAL A 8 -24.42 -12.34 -20.61
N PHE A 9 -23.13 -12.70 -20.65
CA PHE A 9 -22.38 -13.09 -19.46
C PHE A 9 -22.26 -11.96 -18.43
N VAL A 10 -21.85 -10.77 -18.86
CA VAL A 10 -21.73 -9.60 -17.98
C VAL A 10 -23.09 -9.18 -17.43
N GLY A 11 -24.13 -9.19 -18.26
CA GLY A 11 -25.49 -8.89 -17.83
C GLY A 11 -26.02 -9.91 -16.81
N GLY A 12 -25.76 -11.20 -17.04
CA GLY A 12 -26.09 -12.26 -16.09
C GLY A 12 -25.34 -12.14 -14.76
N LEU A 13 -24.03 -11.84 -14.82
CA LEU A 13 -23.22 -11.60 -13.62
C LEU A 13 -23.71 -10.37 -12.84
N ALA A 14 -24.00 -9.27 -13.53
CA ALA A 14 -24.53 -8.06 -12.90
C ALA A 14 -25.89 -8.31 -12.24
N PHE A 15 -26.78 -9.06 -12.90
CA PHE A 15 -28.06 -9.46 -12.34
C PHE A 15 -27.88 -10.35 -11.10
N LEU A 16 -27.00 -11.35 -11.17
CA LEU A 16 -26.68 -12.21 -10.02
C LEU A 16 -26.17 -11.38 -8.83
N LEU A 17 -25.23 -10.47 -9.07
CA LEU A 17 -24.70 -9.58 -8.04
C LEU A 17 -25.78 -8.66 -7.46
N LEU A 18 -26.70 -8.16 -8.27
CA LEU A 18 -27.83 -7.34 -7.82
C LEU A 18 -28.80 -8.14 -6.95
N VAL A 19 -29.11 -9.38 -7.33
CA VAL A 19 -29.95 -10.28 -6.53
C VAL A 19 -29.29 -10.56 -5.19
N ILE A 20 -27.99 -10.88 -5.17
CA ILE A 20 -27.21 -11.09 -3.95
C ILE A 20 -27.22 -9.82 -3.08
N PHE A 21 -26.96 -8.66 -3.67
CA PHE A 21 -26.95 -7.37 -2.97
C PHE A 21 -28.29 -7.07 -2.28
N ASN A 22 -29.39 -7.40 -2.94
CA ASN A 22 -30.74 -7.19 -2.42
C ASN A 22 -31.14 -8.18 -1.28
N GLN A 23 -30.31 -9.18 -0.98
CA GLN A 23 -30.49 -10.06 0.19
C GLN A 23 -29.89 -9.48 1.48
N PHE A 24 -29.05 -8.45 1.39
CA PHE A 24 -28.38 -7.88 2.56
C PHE A 24 -29.23 -6.78 3.20
N ASP A 25 -29.46 -6.91 4.51
CA ASP A 25 -29.95 -5.81 5.33
C ASP A 25 -28.77 -4.98 5.84
N PHE A 26 -28.57 -3.81 5.24
CA PHE A 26 -27.50 -2.89 5.62
C PHE A 26 -27.74 -2.20 6.97
N ALA A 27 -28.96 -2.22 7.49
CA ALA A 27 -29.28 -1.59 8.78
C ALA A 27 -28.80 -2.44 9.96
N GLN A 28 -28.74 -3.77 9.81
CA GLN A 28 -28.30 -4.69 10.86
C GLN A 28 -27.25 -5.65 10.33
N ALA A 29 -25.98 -5.21 10.37
CA ALA A 29 -24.87 -6.07 10.04
C ALA A 29 -24.86 -7.30 10.98
N PRO A 30 -24.87 -8.54 10.45
CA PRO A 30 -24.79 -9.74 11.27
C PRO A 30 -23.39 -9.85 11.88
N MET A 31 -23.22 -9.34 13.09
CA MET A 31 -21.94 -9.31 13.78
C MET A 31 -21.79 -10.50 14.73
N LEU A 32 -21.49 -11.69 14.19
CA LEU A 32 -21.32 -12.92 14.99
C LEU A 32 -20.06 -12.86 15.89
N VAL A 33 -18.96 -12.32 15.37
CA VAL A 33 -17.66 -12.22 16.05
C VAL A 33 -17.23 -10.78 16.29
N GLY A 34 -17.65 -9.87 15.40
CA GLY A 34 -17.18 -8.48 15.43
C GLY A 34 -17.57 -7.73 16.69
N GLN A 35 -18.69 -8.07 17.35
CA GLN A 35 -19.05 -7.44 18.63
C GLN A 35 -18.08 -7.80 19.75
N GLY A 36 -17.64 -9.07 19.80
CA GLY A 36 -16.63 -9.51 20.77
C GLY A 36 -15.27 -8.84 20.52
N ILE A 37 -14.87 -8.70 19.25
CA ILE A 37 -13.64 -7.98 18.92
C ILE A 37 -13.75 -6.50 19.30
N LEU A 38 -14.88 -5.84 19.05
CA LEU A 38 -15.08 -4.43 19.43
C LEU A 38 -14.98 -4.22 20.95
N ALA A 39 -15.48 -5.17 21.74
CA ALA A 39 -15.42 -5.09 23.20
C ALA A 39 -14.00 -5.35 23.74
N ASP A 40 -13.29 -6.34 23.19
CA ASP A 40 -12.03 -6.83 23.75
C ASP A 40 -10.77 -6.17 23.16
N ALA A 41 -10.82 -5.68 21.92
CA ALA A 41 -9.64 -5.22 21.19
C ALA A 41 -8.89 -4.05 21.83
N PRO A 42 -9.55 -3.01 22.39
CA PRO A 42 -8.86 -1.88 23.01
C PRO A 42 -7.93 -2.31 24.16
N ASP A 43 -8.43 -3.21 25.01
CA ASP A 43 -7.70 -3.67 26.19
C ASP A 43 -6.67 -4.76 25.87
N ARG A 44 -6.97 -5.66 24.92
CA ARG A 44 -6.06 -6.77 24.56
C ARG A 44 -4.92 -6.36 23.64
N VAL A 45 -5.18 -5.48 22.67
CA VAL A 45 -4.21 -5.11 21.63
C VAL A 45 -3.55 -3.76 21.94
N GLY A 46 -4.19 -2.91 22.76
CA GLY A 46 -3.65 -1.60 23.14
C GLY A 46 -3.75 -0.54 22.03
N ALA A 47 -4.62 -0.75 21.03
CA ALA A 47 -4.88 0.19 19.95
C ALA A 47 -6.33 0.66 19.96
N ALA A 48 -6.54 1.98 19.98
CA ALA A 48 -7.86 2.60 19.91
C ALA A 48 -8.47 2.51 18.48
N ASN A 49 -7.61 2.46 17.46
CA ASN A 49 -8.02 2.20 16.08
C ASN A 49 -8.36 0.72 15.89
N ILE A 50 -9.67 0.41 15.82
CA ILE A 50 -10.16 -0.97 15.68
C ILE A 50 -9.67 -1.66 14.41
N VAL A 51 -9.48 -0.92 13.31
CA VAL A 51 -9.00 -1.50 12.05
C VAL A 51 -7.56 -1.97 12.22
N THR A 52 -6.70 -1.14 12.80
CA THR A 52 -5.32 -1.51 13.11
C THR A 52 -5.26 -2.65 14.12
N ALA A 53 -6.11 -2.63 15.15
CA ALA A 53 -6.19 -3.71 16.12
C ALA A 53 -6.58 -5.05 15.47
N VAL A 54 -7.55 -5.05 14.56
CA VAL A 54 -7.97 -6.24 13.82
C VAL A 54 -6.88 -6.72 12.88
N VAL A 55 -6.39 -5.84 12.01
CA VAL A 55 -5.49 -6.20 10.92
C VAL A 55 -4.12 -6.65 11.45
N LEU A 56 -3.56 -5.96 12.45
CA LEU A 56 -2.26 -6.34 13.03
C LEU A 56 -2.37 -7.30 14.21
N GLY A 57 -3.36 -7.12 15.09
CA GLY A 57 -3.48 -7.90 16.34
C GLY A 57 -4.18 -9.24 16.17
N TYR A 58 -5.34 -9.26 15.49
CA TYR A 58 -6.12 -10.50 15.31
C TYR A 58 -5.82 -11.22 14.00
N ARG A 59 -5.46 -10.47 12.95
CA ARG A 59 -5.26 -10.95 11.58
C ARG A 59 -3.85 -10.66 11.07
N GLY A 60 -2.87 -10.60 11.98
CA GLY A 60 -1.49 -10.27 11.64
C GLY A 60 -0.93 -11.12 10.49
N ILE A 61 -1.22 -12.42 10.46
CA ILE A 61 -0.79 -13.33 9.38
C ILE A 61 -1.29 -12.87 8.00
N ASP A 62 -2.50 -12.30 7.91
CA ASP A 62 -3.03 -11.80 6.64
C ASP A 62 -2.20 -10.60 6.15
N THR A 63 -1.86 -9.66 7.04
CA THR A 63 -0.99 -8.51 6.73
C THR A 63 0.42 -8.94 6.37
N LEU A 64 0.93 -10.00 6.99
CA LEU A 64 2.23 -10.57 6.65
C LEU A 64 2.22 -11.19 5.26
N GLY A 65 1.11 -11.84 4.90
CA GLY A 65 0.84 -12.28 3.54
C GLY A 65 0.80 -11.11 2.54
N GLU A 66 0.12 -10.02 2.88
CA GLU A 66 0.07 -8.81 2.05
C GLU A 66 1.46 -8.21 1.79
N ILE A 67 2.27 -8.03 2.84
CA ILE A 67 3.65 -7.51 2.72
C ILE A 67 4.53 -8.46 1.89
N SER A 68 4.39 -9.77 2.10
CA SER A 68 5.12 -10.78 1.32
C SER A 68 4.77 -10.72 -0.17
N ILE A 69 3.50 -10.54 -0.51
CA ILE A 69 3.03 -10.37 -1.89
C ILE A 69 3.60 -9.09 -2.49
N LEU A 70 3.58 -7.97 -1.76
CA LEU A 70 4.12 -6.70 -2.22
C LEU A 70 5.63 -6.78 -2.48
N PHE A 71 6.39 -7.39 -1.56
CA PHE A 71 7.83 -7.63 -1.71
C PHE A 71 8.13 -8.53 -2.91
N ALA A 72 7.38 -9.65 -3.05
CA ALA A 72 7.54 -10.55 -4.19
C ALA A 72 7.23 -9.83 -5.51
N ALA A 73 6.19 -9.00 -5.56
CA ALA A 73 5.81 -8.23 -6.74
C ALA A 73 6.88 -7.19 -7.11
N SER A 74 7.43 -6.44 -6.13
CA SER A 74 8.48 -5.46 -6.38
C SER A 74 9.80 -6.12 -6.81
N ALA A 75 10.17 -7.24 -6.18
CA ALA A 75 11.35 -8.02 -6.56
C ALA A 75 11.21 -8.60 -7.97
N ALA A 76 10.05 -9.17 -8.31
CA ALA A 76 9.76 -9.69 -9.65
C ALA A 76 9.79 -8.57 -10.70
N ALA A 77 9.19 -7.42 -10.41
CA ALA A 77 9.26 -6.25 -11.30
C ALA A 77 10.71 -5.79 -11.50
N GLY A 78 11.50 -5.74 -10.42
CA GLY A 78 12.93 -5.44 -10.47
C GLY A 78 13.73 -6.44 -11.31
N LEU A 79 13.45 -7.74 -11.22
CA LEU A 79 14.11 -8.77 -12.02
C LEU A 79 13.74 -8.69 -13.50
N VAL A 80 12.46 -8.42 -13.82
CA VAL A 80 11.96 -8.35 -15.20
C VAL A 80 12.40 -7.05 -15.88
N LEU A 81 12.33 -5.91 -15.18
CA LEU A 81 12.59 -4.57 -15.73
C LEU A 81 14.01 -4.05 -15.45
N GLY A 82 14.76 -4.66 -14.52
CA GLY A 82 16.09 -4.22 -14.08
C GLY A 82 17.20 -4.38 -15.12
N ARG A 83 16.89 -4.87 -16.32
CA ARG A 83 17.82 -4.85 -17.44
C ARG A 83 18.05 -3.41 -17.89
N ARG A 84 19.24 -2.88 -17.61
CA ARG A 84 19.70 -1.60 -18.15
C ARG A 84 19.64 -1.63 -19.68
N ARG A 85 18.68 -0.91 -20.25
CA ARG A 85 18.75 -0.51 -21.67
C ARG A 85 19.87 0.52 -21.79
N THR A 86 21.02 0.09 -22.25
CA THR A 86 22.19 0.96 -22.50
C THR A 86 21.89 2.07 -23.52
N ASP A 87 20.90 1.85 -24.40
CA ASP A 87 20.48 2.80 -25.45
C ASP A 87 19.16 3.54 -25.14
N ALA A 88 18.66 3.48 -23.90
CA ALA A 88 17.48 4.27 -23.55
C ALA A 88 17.82 5.77 -23.59
N ARG A 89 17.01 6.56 -24.33
CA ARG A 89 17.08 8.02 -24.28
C ARG A 89 16.91 8.45 -22.82
N ARG A 90 17.82 9.29 -22.34
CA ARG A 90 17.69 9.91 -21.02
C ARG A 90 16.50 10.87 -21.06
N ASP A 91 15.60 10.73 -20.09
CA ASP A 91 14.51 11.68 -19.92
C ASP A 91 15.08 13.04 -19.55
N PRO A 92 14.59 14.13 -20.15
CA PRO A 92 15.02 15.47 -19.80
C PRO A 92 14.66 15.78 -18.34
N PRO A 93 15.43 16.66 -17.67
CA PRO A 93 15.12 17.02 -16.29
C PRO A 93 13.76 17.70 -16.21
N GLY A 94 13.06 17.45 -15.10
CA GLY A 94 11.74 18.04 -14.84
C GLY A 94 11.76 19.57 -14.89
N GLY A 95 10.64 20.19 -15.29
CA GLY A 95 10.52 21.65 -15.35
C GLY A 95 10.75 22.35 -14.00
N PHE A 96 10.95 23.67 -14.02
CA PHE A 96 11.20 24.46 -12.80
C PHE A 96 10.15 24.25 -11.71
N ILE A 97 8.86 24.21 -12.08
CA ILE A 97 7.75 23.99 -11.15
C ILE A 97 7.86 22.61 -10.49
N LEU A 98 8.15 21.55 -11.26
CA LEU A 98 8.30 20.20 -10.71
C LEU A 98 9.47 20.14 -9.73
N ARG A 99 10.64 20.66 -10.11
CA ARG A 99 11.84 20.64 -9.24
C ARG A 99 11.62 21.43 -7.95
N SER A 100 10.99 22.60 -8.04
CA SER A 100 10.70 23.44 -6.87
C SER A 100 9.61 22.81 -5.99
N GLY A 101 8.58 22.24 -6.62
CA GLY A 101 7.52 21.52 -5.93
C GLY A 101 8.05 20.32 -5.16
N VAL A 102 8.92 19.50 -5.77
CA VAL A 102 9.54 18.36 -5.09
C VAL A 102 10.42 18.78 -3.92
N ALA A 103 11.16 19.90 -4.02
CA ALA A 103 11.98 20.40 -2.90
C ALA A 103 11.14 20.74 -1.66
N LEU A 104 9.91 21.21 -1.86
CA LEU A 104 8.96 21.49 -0.77
C LEU A 104 8.21 20.22 -0.32
N LEU A 105 7.71 19.43 -1.27
CA LEU A 105 6.87 18.27 -0.99
C LEU A 105 7.63 17.12 -0.36
N PHE A 106 8.89 16.90 -0.73
CA PHE A 106 9.69 15.79 -0.21
C PHE A 106 9.74 15.76 1.33
N PRO A 107 10.24 16.79 2.04
CA PRO A 107 10.29 16.76 3.50
C PRO A 107 8.90 16.72 4.13
N LEU A 108 7.91 17.38 3.52
CA LEU A 108 6.53 17.36 4.01
C LEU A 108 5.94 15.94 3.96
N MET A 109 6.12 15.23 2.86
CA MET A 109 5.64 13.87 2.69
C MET A 109 6.35 12.88 3.63
N LEU A 110 7.64 13.09 3.94
CA LEU A 110 8.32 12.31 4.97
C LEU A 110 7.66 12.50 6.34
N VAL A 111 7.46 13.75 6.77
CA VAL A 111 6.83 14.05 8.05
C VAL A 111 5.42 13.47 8.12
N VAL A 112 4.61 13.66 7.08
CA VAL A 112 3.25 13.13 7.02
C VAL A 112 3.23 11.60 7.00
N GLY A 113 4.11 10.97 6.22
CA GLY A 113 4.23 9.51 6.13
C GLY A 113 4.58 8.91 7.49
N PHE A 114 5.63 9.41 8.15
CA PHE A 114 6.01 8.96 9.49
C PHE A 114 4.92 9.25 10.53
N TYR A 115 4.28 10.42 10.47
CA TYR A 115 3.17 10.76 11.38
C TYR A 115 2.04 9.72 11.29
N ILE A 116 1.62 9.36 10.07
CA ILE A 116 0.55 8.37 9.83
C ILE A 116 0.94 6.98 10.35
N ILE A 117 2.21 6.57 10.20
CA ILE A 117 2.70 5.28 10.70
C ILE A 117 2.66 5.27 12.24
N LEU A 118 3.30 6.27 12.87
CA LEU A 118 3.46 6.33 14.33
C LEU A 118 2.12 6.47 15.06
N HIS A 119 1.16 7.19 14.48
CA HIS A 119 -0.16 7.40 15.07
C HIS A 119 -1.22 6.39 14.62
N GLY A 120 -0.85 5.35 13.85
CA GLY A 120 -1.80 4.38 13.31
C GLY A 120 -2.64 3.65 14.37
N HIS A 121 -2.14 3.54 15.60
CA HIS A 121 -2.87 2.96 16.73
C HIS A 121 -4.01 3.85 17.27
N LEU A 122 -4.02 5.14 16.95
CA LEU A 122 -5.03 6.12 17.39
C LEU A 122 -5.85 6.67 16.22
N THR A 123 -5.17 7.06 15.14
CA THR A 123 -5.78 7.73 13.98
C THR A 123 -6.01 6.75 12.84
N PRO A 124 -7.03 6.98 11.98
CA PRO A 124 -7.16 6.23 10.73
C PRO A 124 -5.88 6.30 9.90
N GLY A 125 -5.43 5.16 9.37
CA GLY A 125 -4.16 5.05 8.67
C GLY A 125 -3.43 3.76 9.03
N GLY A 126 -2.13 3.88 9.30
CA GLY A 126 -1.26 2.78 9.67
C GLY A 126 -0.03 2.65 8.77
N GLY A 127 0.63 1.50 8.87
CA GLY A 127 1.88 1.21 8.17
C GLY A 127 1.79 1.28 6.65
N PHE A 128 0.72 0.74 6.05
CA PHE A 128 0.58 0.67 4.60
C PHE A 128 0.41 2.06 3.96
N GLN A 129 -0.57 2.85 4.42
CA GLN A 129 -0.86 4.17 3.85
C GLN A 129 0.32 5.13 4.04
N GLY A 130 0.92 5.13 5.24
CA GLY A 130 2.13 5.89 5.49
C GLY A 130 3.31 5.42 4.64
N GLY A 131 3.47 4.11 4.46
CA GLY A 131 4.46 3.51 3.57
C GLY A 131 4.31 3.93 2.10
N VAL A 132 3.08 3.98 1.58
CA VAL A 132 2.80 4.48 0.22
C VAL A 132 3.18 5.96 0.08
N ILE A 133 2.89 6.79 1.10
CA ILE A 133 3.28 8.20 1.11
C ILE A 133 4.81 8.34 1.11
N LEU A 134 5.51 7.56 1.92
CA LEU A 134 6.98 7.53 1.94
C LEU A 134 7.55 7.06 0.59
N ALA A 135 7.01 5.99 0.01
CA ALA A 135 7.42 5.51 -1.32
C ALA A 135 7.23 6.58 -2.40
N ALA A 136 6.09 7.28 -2.40
CA ALA A 136 5.84 8.40 -3.29
C ALA A 136 6.81 9.57 -3.05
N ALA A 137 7.17 9.85 -1.79
CA ALA A 137 8.17 10.86 -1.45
C ALA A 137 9.51 10.54 -2.11
N PHE A 138 9.97 9.29 -2.09
CA PHE A 138 11.22 8.88 -2.76
C PHE A 138 11.10 8.79 -4.29
N PHE A 139 9.90 8.59 -4.84
CA PHE A 139 9.69 8.54 -6.28
C PHE A 139 9.73 9.93 -6.94
N LEU A 140 9.23 10.96 -6.27
CA LEU A 140 9.15 12.33 -6.81
C LEU A 140 10.51 12.93 -7.21
N PRO A 141 11.60 12.83 -6.42
CA PRO A 141 12.93 13.25 -6.83
C PRO A 141 13.45 12.54 -8.09
N LEU A 142 13.11 11.26 -8.29
CA LEU A 142 13.49 10.51 -9.49
C LEU A 142 12.82 11.06 -10.75
N LEU A 143 11.56 11.47 -10.65
CA LEU A 143 10.85 12.13 -11.75
C LEU A 143 11.39 13.54 -12.02
N ALA A 144 11.73 14.28 -10.96
CA ALA A 144 12.23 15.66 -11.09
C ALA A 144 13.66 15.71 -11.64
N ARG A 145 14.48 14.70 -11.32
CA ARG A 145 15.90 14.60 -11.71
C ARG A 145 16.24 13.14 -12.08
N PRO A 146 15.87 12.68 -13.29
CA PRO A 146 16.11 11.31 -13.73
C PRO A 146 17.60 10.90 -13.78
N GLU A 147 18.49 11.89 -13.96
CA GLU A 147 19.94 11.67 -14.01
C GLU A 147 20.64 11.55 -12.65
N THR A 148 19.95 11.79 -11.53
CA THR A 148 20.59 11.68 -10.21
C THR A 148 20.92 10.20 -9.92
N PRO A 149 22.19 9.84 -9.70
CA PRO A 149 22.54 8.45 -9.40
C PRO A 149 21.95 8.07 -8.04
N ILE A 150 21.15 7.00 -8.02
CA ILE A 150 20.67 6.42 -6.77
C ILE A 150 21.84 5.67 -6.13
N ASN A 151 22.10 5.92 -4.84
CA ASN A 151 23.08 5.14 -4.11
C ASN A 151 22.56 3.72 -3.89
N HIS A 152 22.95 2.81 -4.77
CA HIS A 152 22.53 1.40 -4.74
C HIS A 152 22.96 0.68 -3.44
N ALA A 153 24.04 1.09 -2.78
CA ALA A 153 24.47 0.50 -1.53
C ALA A 153 23.56 0.90 -0.36
N GLY A 154 23.11 2.16 -0.32
CA GLY A 154 22.12 2.61 0.65
C GLY A 154 20.76 1.95 0.42
N LEU A 155 20.35 1.83 -0.84
CA LEU A 155 19.10 1.18 -1.20
C LEU A 155 19.09 -0.30 -0.82
N SER A 156 20.17 -1.05 -1.08
CA SER A 156 20.22 -2.48 -0.74
C SER A 156 20.25 -2.71 0.77
N ILE A 157 20.80 -1.79 1.56
CA ILE A 157 20.76 -1.86 3.03
C ILE A 157 19.35 -1.61 3.54
N VAL A 158 18.63 -0.62 2.98
CA VAL A 158 17.24 -0.35 3.35
C VAL A 158 16.33 -1.52 2.94
N GLU A 159 16.49 -2.05 1.72
CA GLU A 159 15.75 -3.21 1.23
C GLU A 159 16.05 -4.47 2.05
N GLY A 160 17.34 -4.72 2.34
CA GLY A 160 17.77 -5.86 3.15
C GLY A 160 17.33 -5.74 4.61
N GLY A 161 17.37 -4.54 5.19
CA GLY A 161 16.91 -4.25 6.54
C GLY A 161 15.39 -4.43 6.68
N ALA A 162 14.61 -3.85 5.77
CA ALA A 162 13.16 -4.01 5.75
C ALA A 162 12.73 -5.48 5.58
N GLY A 163 13.50 -6.27 4.81
CA GLY A 163 13.29 -7.71 4.68
C GLY A 163 13.74 -8.53 5.90
N ALA A 164 14.76 -8.07 6.64
CA ALA A 164 15.32 -8.77 7.80
C ALA A 164 14.57 -8.50 9.11
N GLU A 165 13.96 -7.32 9.26
CA GLU A 165 13.06 -6.96 10.37
C GLU A 165 11.90 -7.96 10.52
N TRP A 166 11.59 -8.70 9.46
CA TRP A 166 10.61 -9.80 9.45
C TRP A 166 11.02 -11.03 10.27
N HIS A 167 12.31 -11.37 10.35
CA HIS A 167 12.76 -12.56 11.07
C HIS A 167 12.78 -12.38 12.60
N LEU A 168 12.49 -11.17 13.10
CA LEU A 168 12.58 -10.79 14.52
C LEU A 168 11.22 -10.57 15.20
N LEU A 169 10.11 -10.89 14.51
CA LEU A 169 8.73 -10.89 15.03
C LEU A 169 8.16 -12.30 15.04
#